data_AF-A0A2S2QSC0-F1
#
_entry.id   AF-A0A2S2QSC0-F1
#
_cell.length_a   1.000
_cell.length_b   1.000
_cell.length_c   1.000
_cell.angle_alpha   90.00
_cell.angle_beta   90.00
_cell.angle_gamma   90.00
#
_symmetry.space_group_name_H-M   'P 1'
#
loop_
_entity.id
_entity.type
_entity.pdbx_description
1 polymer ?
#
loop_
_entity_poly.entity_id
_entity_poly.type
_entity_poly.pdbx_seq_one_letter_code
_entity_poly.pdbx_strand_id
1 'polypeptide(L)'
;MFIDSNEDTFFKFCKTLATNGTVKILNKGRFNILKSIFSEDTTLSGIKRINTQCNVTYIITELFKIFPSAIDYTKCTNTSCKNKNTKLRTIVLNHQALININRLEEALNDYVNKINYTCSPPHYDGEVTQNKILQHLFIEADQVEDLCAFEMTDFPKMVTIKNEIL
;
A
#
# COMPACT_ATOMS: atom_id res chain seq x y z
N MET A 1 0.36 6.85 -14.90
CA MET A 1 -0.14 6.85 -13.50
C MET A 1 -0.89 8.14 -13.25
N PHE A 2 -2.23 8.11 -13.26
CA PHE A 2 -3.07 9.26 -12.91
C PHE A 2 -3.62 9.00 -11.51
N ILE A 3 -3.03 9.64 -10.50
CA ILE A 3 -3.55 9.66 -9.13
C ILE A 3 -4.30 10.98 -9.01
N ASP A 4 -5.60 10.91 -8.71
CA ASP A 4 -6.42 12.09 -8.44
C ASP A 4 -5.89 12.77 -7.17
N SER A 5 -5.10 13.83 -7.37
CA SER A 5 -4.08 14.32 -6.42
C SER A 5 -4.57 15.43 -5.51
N ASN A 6 -5.88 15.65 -5.41
CA ASN A 6 -6.34 16.98 -5.03
C ASN A 6 -6.34 17.28 -3.52
N GLU A 7 -6.26 16.28 -2.63
CA GLU A 7 -6.32 16.57 -1.19
C GLU A 7 -5.10 16.11 -0.38
N ASP A 8 -4.49 14.96 -0.66
CA ASP A 8 -3.50 14.38 0.24
C ASP A 8 -2.07 14.96 0.12
N THR A 9 -1.45 15.22 1.27
CA THR A 9 -0.12 15.87 1.37
C THR A 9 1.01 14.95 0.90
N PHE A 10 0.91 13.65 1.15
CA PHE A 10 1.91 12.68 0.74
C PHE A 10 1.86 12.42 -0.77
N PHE A 11 0.69 12.24 -1.36
CA PHE A 11 0.56 12.09 -2.81
C PHE A 11 1.01 13.35 -3.58
N LYS A 12 0.71 14.56 -3.07
CA LYS A 12 1.25 15.81 -3.61
C LYS A 12 2.76 15.88 -3.54
N PHE A 13 3.35 15.41 -2.43
CA PHE A 13 4.80 15.31 -2.27
C PHE A 13 5.41 14.32 -3.29
N CYS A 14 4.88 13.11 -3.41
CA CYS A 14 5.35 12.10 -4.37
C CYS A 14 5.24 12.59 -5.82
N LYS A 15 4.12 13.19 -6.20
CA LYS A 15 3.92 13.78 -7.52
C LYS A 15 4.96 14.86 -7.81
N THR A 16 5.17 15.79 -6.87
CA THR A 16 6.15 16.88 -7.02
C THR A 16 7.59 16.35 -7.12
N LEU A 17 7.93 15.33 -6.32
CA LEU A 17 9.24 14.67 -6.39
C LEU A 17 9.46 14.00 -7.75
N ALA A 18 8.46 13.27 -8.24
CA ALA A 18 8.53 12.56 -9.52
C ALA A 18 8.61 13.50 -10.73
N THR A 19 7.93 14.65 -10.70
CA THR A 19 7.93 15.59 -11.83
C THR A 19 9.11 16.56 -11.81
N ASN A 20 9.55 17.01 -10.63
CA ASN A 20 10.48 18.14 -10.52
C ASN A 20 11.85 17.75 -9.93
N GLY A 21 12.05 16.48 -9.54
CA GLY A 21 13.24 16.05 -8.82
C GLY A 21 13.38 16.76 -7.47
N THR A 22 14.56 16.74 -6.86
CA THR A 22 14.79 17.35 -5.54
C THR A 22 14.93 18.87 -5.63
N VAL A 23 13.94 19.60 -5.11
CA VAL A 23 13.93 21.08 -4.96
C VAL A 23 13.78 21.49 -3.50
N LYS A 24 14.26 22.68 -3.10
CA LYS A 24 14.17 23.21 -1.72
C LYS A 24 12.77 23.09 -1.10
N ILE A 25 11.72 23.23 -1.91
CA ILE A 25 10.32 23.12 -1.48
C ILE A 25 9.97 21.70 -0.97
N LEU A 26 10.62 20.66 -1.50
CA LEU A 26 10.44 19.28 -1.06
C LEU A 26 11.07 19.00 0.30
N ASN A 27 12.12 19.74 0.71
CA ASN A 27 12.66 19.58 2.06
C ASN A 27 11.64 20.00 3.13
N LYS A 28 10.86 21.05 2.87
CA LYS A 28 9.75 21.47 3.74
C LYS A 28 8.61 20.45 3.72
N GLY A 29 8.27 19.92 2.54
CA GLY A 29 7.26 18.85 2.41
C GLY A 29 7.65 17.57 3.17
N ARG A 30 8.90 17.12 3.00
CA ARG A 30 9.47 15.97 3.71
C ARG A 30 9.43 16.17 5.22
N PHE A 31 9.83 17.35 5.71
CA PHE A 31 9.78 17.66 7.13
C PHE A 31 8.35 17.59 7.69
N ASN A 32 7.36 18.15 6.97
CA ASN A 32 5.97 18.12 7.40
C ASN A 32 5.41 16.70 7.48
N ILE A 33 5.75 15.83 6.52
CA ILE A 33 5.38 14.41 6.53
C ILE A 33 6.01 13.68 7.72
N LEU A 34 7.30 13.89 7.98
CA LEU A 34 7.97 13.22 9.10
C LEU A 34 7.38 13.66 10.44
N LYS A 35 7.05 14.94 10.60
CA LYS A 35 6.44 15.48 11.81
C LYS A 35 5.01 14.97 12.06
N SER A 36 4.27 14.54 11.03
CA SER A 36 2.97 13.90 11.23
C SER A 36 3.08 12.44 11.69
N ILE A 37 4.25 11.80 11.53
CA ILE A 37 4.48 10.38 11.83
C ILE A 37 5.24 10.19 13.14
N PHE A 38 6.16 11.11 13.45
CA PHE A 38 7.07 11.00 14.58
C PHE A 38 6.91 12.20 15.53
N SER A 39 6.91 11.91 16.83
CA SER A 39 6.91 12.94 17.87
C SER A 39 8.24 13.68 17.91
N GLU A 40 8.18 14.98 18.23
CA GLU A 40 9.37 15.79 18.50
C GLU A 40 9.96 15.40 19.86
N ASP A 41 11.26 15.07 19.89
CA ASP A 41 12.03 14.92 21.11
C ASP A 41 12.64 16.30 21.48
N THR A 42 12.29 16.77 22.69
CA THR A 42 12.65 18.08 23.24
C THR A 42 13.78 18.00 24.27
N THR A 43 14.45 16.84 24.40
CA THR A 43 15.49 16.58 25.41
C THR A 43 16.73 17.48 25.34
N LEU A 44 16.95 18.22 24.26
CA LEU A 44 18.03 19.21 24.11
C LEU A 44 17.45 20.60 23.80
N SER A 45 17.82 21.60 24.61
CA SER A 45 17.35 22.97 24.44
C SER A 45 17.79 23.53 23.07
N GLY A 46 16.81 23.95 22.27
CA GLY A 46 17.05 24.57 20.97
C GLY A 46 17.23 23.60 19.79
N ILE A 47 17.24 22.27 20.02
CA ILE A 47 17.37 21.27 18.95
C ILE A 47 16.17 20.31 19.01
N LYS A 48 15.32 20.36 17.99
CA LYS A 48 14.21 19.41 17.83
C LYS A 48 14.71 18.18 17.10
N ARG A 49 14.75 17.04 17.78
CA ARG A 49 15.09 15.76 17.15
C ARG A 49 13.80 15.06 16.75
N ILE A 50 13.70 14.66 15.49
CA ILE A 50 12.68 13.70 15.06
C ILE A 50 13.36 12.34 15.13
N ASN A 51 12.98 11.50 16.09
CA ASN A 51 13.53 10.16 16.20
C ASN A 51 12.97 9.29 15.06
N THR A 52 13.69 9.27 13.94
CA THR A 52 13.35 8.50 12.72
C THR A 52 13.98 7.11 12.71
N GLN A 53 14.39 6.59 13.88
CA GLN A 53 15.18 5.36 14.00
C GLN A 53 14.41 4.07 13.66
N CYS A 54 13.27 4.14 12.94
CA CYS A 54 12.49 2.99 12.49
C CYS A 54 12.12 3.03 10.99
N ASN A 55 12.32 1.85 10.41
CA ASN A 55 12.07 1.31 9.07
C ASN A 55 11.14 2.10 8.13
N VAL A 56 11.54 2.25 6.87
CA VAL A 56 10.77 2.87 5.76
C VAL A 56 9.34 2.33 5.72
N THR A 57 9.17 1.03 6.03
CA THR A 57 7.87 0.36 6.18
C THR A 57 6.94 1.03 7.20
N TYR A 58 7.43 1.48 8.36
CA TYR A 58 6.58 2.15 9.37
C TYR A 58 6.02 3.47 8.83
N ILE A 59 6.89 4.28 8.22
CA ILE A 59 6.52 5.55 7.57
C ILE A 59 5.43 5.29 6.51
N ILE A 60 5.65 4.31 5.65
CA ILE A 60 4.69 3.91 4.62
C ILE A 60 3.35 3.48 5.23
N THR A 61 3.37 2.60 6.24
CA THR A 61 2.14 2.12 6.87
C THR A 61 1.36 3.19 7.61
N GLU A 62 2.03 4.21 8.17
CA GLU A 62 1.37 5.35 8.82
C GLU A 62 0.72 6.28 7.78
N LEU A 63 1.40 6.53 6.66
CA LEU A 63 0.88 7.33 5.56
C LEU A 63 -0.36 6.69 4.91
N PHE A 64 -0.40 5.36 4.81
CA PHE A 64 -1.53 4.64 4.24
C PHE A 64 -2.63 4.25 5.24
N LYS A 65 -2.67 4.86 6.43
CA LYS A 65 -3.81 4.71 7.36
C LYS A 65 -5.11 5.28 6.82
N ILE A 66 -5.02 6.46 6.21
CA ILE A 66 -6.20 7.22 5.73
C ILE A 66 -6.57 6.73 4.32
N PHE A 67 -5.57 6.43 3.51
CA PHE A 67 -5.70 5.84 2.19
C PHE A 67 -5.06 4.45 2.23
N PRO A 68 -5.84 3.37 2.44
CA PRO A 68 -5.29 2.01 2.41
C PRO A 68 -5.05 1.55 0.97
N SER A 69 -4.04 0.73 0.72
CA SER A 69 -3.76 0.18 -0.62
C SER A 69 -4.85 -0.78 -1.10
N ALA A 70 -5.53 -1.47 -0.19
CA ALA A 70 -6.67 -2.31 -0.53
C ALA A 70 -7.74 -2.32 0.57
N ILE A 71 -8.96 -2.69 0.19
CA ILE A 71 -10.07 -2.95 1.09
C ILE A 71 -10.50 -4.41 0.91
N ASP A 72 -10.47 -5.17 1.99
CA ASP A 72 -10.84 -6.59 2.02
C ASP A 72 -12.24 -6.75 2.62
N TYR A 73 -13.15 -7.28 1.80
CA TYR A 73 -14.53 -7.57 2.14
C TYR A 73 -14.68 -9.07 2.37
N THR A 74 -15.00 -9.44 3.60
CA THR A 74 -15.25 -10.83 3.99
C THR A 74 -16.71 -10.98 4.40
N LYS A 75 -17.42 -11.90 3.73
CA LYS A 75 -18.82 -12.23 4.00
C LYS A 75 -18.94 -13.73 4.25
N CYS A 76 -19.46 -14.15 5.41
CA CYS A 76 -19.81 -15.56 5.67
C CYS A 76 -21.33 -15.71 5.51
N THR A 77 -21.79 -16.83 4.96
CA THR A 77 -23.22 -17.14 4.82
C THR A 77 -23.89 -17.42 6.18
N ASN A 78 -23.10 -17.81 7.19
CA ASN A 78 -23.58 -18.00 8.55
C ASN A 78 -23.84 -16.64 9.22
N THR A 79 -25.07 -16.42 9.66
CA THR A 79 -25.51 -15.19 10.33
C THR A 79 -24.86 -14.97 11.69
N SER A 80 -24.29 -16.02 12.29
CA SER A 80 -23.51 -15.94 13.54
C SER A 80 -22.12 -15.35 13.30
N CYS A 81 -21.63 -15.34 12.06
CA CYS A 81 -20.36 -14.74 11.67
C CYS A 81 -20.57 -13.28 11.23
N LYS A 82 -19.80 -12.36 11.80
CA LYS A 82 -19.86 -10.95 11.38
C LYS A 82 -19.14 -10.77 10.05
N ASN A 83 -19.83 -10.14 9.10
CA ASN A 83 -19.18 -9.60 7.91
C ASN A 83 -18.12 -8.58 8.32
N LYS A 84 -16.98 -8.61 7.65
CA LYS A 84 -15.84 -7.76 7.98
C LYS A 84 -15.43 -6.96 6.76
N ASN A 85 -15.11 -5.70 7.00
CA ASN A 85 -14.39 -4.86 6.07
C ASN A 85 -13.06 -4.48 6.74
N THR A 86 -11.94 -4.89 6.13
CA THR A 86 -10.60 -4.61 6.64
C THR A 86 -9.86 -3.70 5.68
N LYS A 87 -9.38 -2.56 6.17
CA LYS A 87 -8.47 -1.68 5.44
C LYS A 87 -7.04 -2.25 5.48
N LEU A 88 -6.50 -2.61 4.32
CA LEU A 88 -5.14 -3.11 4.17
C LEU A 88 -4.25 -1.93 3.77
N ARG A 89 -3.42 -1.48 4.70
CA ARG A 89 -2.59 -0.27 4.53
C ARG A 89 -1.55 -0.42 3.44
N THR A 90 -1.01 -1.61 3.25
CA THR A 90 -0.04 -1.91 2.21
C THR A 90 -0.41 -3.25 1.56
N ILE A 91 0.04 -3.44 0.33
CA ILE A 91 0.06 -4.74 -0.34
C ILE A 91 1.50 -5.12 -0.60
N VAL A 92 1.86 -6.35 -0.23
CA VAL A 92 3.19 -6.89 -0.47
C VAL A 92 3.04 -7.93 -1.56
N LEU A 93 3.63 -7.67 -2.72
CA LEU A 93 3.69 -8.63 -3.79
C LEU A 93 4.68 -9.72 -3.43
N ASN A 94 4.39 -10.96 -3.83
CA ASN A 94 5.34 -12.04 -3.63
C ASN A 94 6.59 -11.79 -4.50
N HIS A 95 7.71 -12.39 -4.08
CA HIS A 95 8.98 -12.24 -4.77
C HIS A 95 8.92 -12.68 -6.25
N GLN A 96 8.13 -13.73 -6.57
CA GLN A 96 8.01 -14.26 -7.92
C GLN A 96 7.34 -13.27 -8.91
N ALA A 97 6.38 -12.48 -8.42
CA ALA A 97 5.72 -11.42 -9.17
C ALA A 97 6.64 -10.24 -9.44
N LEU A 98 7.62 -10.01 -8.56
CA LEU A 98 8.62 -8.95 -8.70
C LEU A 98 9.74 -9.36 -9.65
N ILE A 99 10.20 -10.63 -9.61
CA ILE A 99 11.16 -11.18 -10.59
C ILE A 99 10.62 -11.05 -12.02
N ASN A 100 9.33 -11.34 -12.21
CA ASN A 100 8.68 -11.26 -13.52
C ASN A 100 7.73 -10.07 -13.53
N ILE A 101 8.28 -8.85 -13.42
CA ILE A 101 7.47 -7.63 -13.32
C ILE A 101 6.55 -7.40 -14.54
N ASN A 102 6.88 -7.98 -15.69
CA ASN A 102 6.00 -8.03 -16.86
C ASN A 102 4.66 -8.76 -16.60
N ARG A 103 4.59 -9.61 -15.56
CA ARG A 103 3.39 -10.30 -15.06
C ARG A 103 2.73 -9.58 -13.88
N LEU A 104 3.11 -8.34 -13.60
CA LEU A 104 2.50 -7.55 -12.52
C LEU A 104 0.97 -7.47 -12.64
N GLU A 105 0.43 -7.32 -13.86
CA GLU A 105 -1.02 -7.34 -14.08
C GLU A 105 -1.66 -8.66 -13.67
N GLU A 106 -1.05 -9.79 -14.02
CA GLU A 106 -1.54 -11.12 -13.63
C GLU A 106 -1.51 -11.28 -12.11
N ALA A 107 -0.39 -10.92 -11.47
CA ALA A 107 -0.25 -11.00 -10.01
C ALA A 107 -1.28 -10.13 -9.26
N LEU A 108 -1.61 -8.95 -9.79
CA LEU A 108 -2.62 -8.08 -9.20
C LEU A 108 -4.03 -8.60 -9.45
N ASN A 109 -4.31 -9.17 -10.62
CA ASN A 109 -5.58 -9.85 -10.89
C ASN A 109 -5.78 -11.04 -9.95
N ASP A 110 -4.74 -11.85 -9.74
CA ASP A 110 -4.75 -12.95 -8.77
C ASP A 110 -5.00 -12.46 -7.34
N TYR A 111 -4.43 -11.32 -6.97
CA TYR A 111 -4.62 -10.73 -5.64
C TYR A 111 -6.07 -10.29 -5.38
N VAL A 112 -6.75 -9.73 -6.40
CA VAL A 112 -8.14 -9.26 -6.27
C VAL A 112 -9.19 -10.34 -6.52
N ASN A 113 -8.78 -11.49 -7.06
CA ASN A 113 -9.69 -12.60 -7.36
C ASN A 113 -10.49 -13.00 -6.12
N LYS A 114 -11.78 -13.24 -6.35
CA LYS A 114 -12.73 -13.72 -5.34
C LYS A 114 -12.28 -15.07 -4.82
N ILE A 115 -12.15 -15.19 -3.50
CA ILE A 115 -11.82 -16.44 -2.83
C ILE A 115 -13.05 -16.93 -2.08
N ASN A 116 -13.42 -18.19 -2.31
CA ASN A 116 -14.44 -18.87 -1.52
C ASN A 116 -13.80 -19.99 -0.70
N TYR A 117 -14.12 -20.04 0.59
CA TYR A 117 -13.63 -21.09 1.49
C TYR A 117 -14.63 -21.36 2.60
N THR A 118 -14.54 -22.51 3.25
CA THR A 118 -15.44 -22.87 4.36
C THR A 118 -15.12 -22.06 5.61
N CYS A 119 -16.13 -21.64 6.37
CA CYS A 119 -15.93 -20.86 7.59
C CYS A 119 -15.04 -21.67 8.59
N SER A 120 -14.11 -20.98 9.25
CA SER A 120 -13.08 -21.58 10.12
C SER A 120 -13.65 -21.87 11.53
N PRO A 121 -12.99 -22.73 12.34
CA PRO A 121 -13.46 -23.04 13.69
C PRO A 121 -13.70 -21.78 14.52
N PRO A 122 -14.75 -21.71 15.36
CA PRO A 122 -15.65 -22.81 15.76
C PRO A 122 -16.91 -22.99 14.90
N HIS A 123 -17.08 -22.20 13.84
CA HIS A 123 -18.29 -22.21 13.01
C HIS A 123 -17.97 -22.76 11.62
N TYR A 124 -17.98 -24.09 11.50
CA TYR A 124 -17.71 -24.83 10.25
C TYR A 124 -18.88 -24.76 9.25
N ASP A 125 -20.06 -24.36 9.71
CA ASP A 125 -21.26 -24.30 8.89
C ASP A 125 -21.32 -22.93 8.21
N GLY A 126 -20.87 -22.85 6.96
CA GLY A 126 -20.98 -21.65 6.14
C GLY A 126 -19.88 -21.53 5.10
N GLU A 127 -20.14 -20.73 4.09
CA GLU A 127 -19.17 -20.34 3.07
C GLU A 127 -18.75 -18.90 3.31
N VAL A 128 -17.45 -18.66 3.31
CA VAL A 128 -16.87 -17.33 3.27
C VAL A 128 -16.58 -16.97 1.82
N THR A 129 -17.08 -15.82 1.41
CA THR A 129 -16.62 -15.10 0.24
C THR A 129 -15.70 -13.97 0.69
N GLN A 130 -14.50 -13.91 0.12
CA GLN A 130 -13.55 -12.83 0.30
C GLN A 130 -13.28 -12.14 -1.04
N ASN A 131 -13.45 -10.82 -1.07
CA ASN A 131 -13.17 -9.96 -2.23
C ASN A 131 -12.25 -8.81 -1.81
N LYS A 132 -11.22 -8.50 -2.60
CA LYS A 132 -10.29 -7.40 -2.33
C LYS A 132 -10.39 -6.35 -3.41
N ILE A 133 -10.52 -5.08 -3.02
CA ILE A 133 -10.57 -3.95 -3.95
C ILE A 133 -9.29 -3.12 -3.77
N LEU A 134 -8.47 -3.06 -4.81
CA LEU A 134 -7.28 -2.21 -4.84
C LEU A 134 -7.66 -0.73 -4.98
N GLN A 135 -6.98 0.12 -4.23
CA GLN A 135 -7.15 1.58 -4.23
C GLN A 135 -5.93 2.26 -4.87
N HIS A 136 -4.73 1.90 -4.42
CA HIS A 136 -3.45 2.32 -5.00
C HIS A 136 -2.42 1.22 -4.79
N LEU A 137 -1.39 1.25 -5.64
CA LEU A 137 -0.30 0.29 -5.64
C LEU A 137 0.97 0.97 -5.13
N PHE A 138 1.56 0.41 -4.08
CA PHE A 138 2.90 0.75 -3.63
C PHE A 138 3.76 -0.50 -3.76
N ILE A 139 4.91 -0.38 -4.43
CA ILE A 139 5.86 -1.48 -4.63
C ILE A 139 7.19 -1.02 -4.04
N GLU A 140 7.69 -1.76 -3.05
CA GLU A 140 9.02 -1.56 -2.50
C GLU A 140 10.02 -2.34 -3.36
N ALA A 141 10.76 -1.63 -4.19
CA ALA A 141 11.73 -2.21 -5.13
C ALA A 141 13.06 -2.61 -4.46
N ASP A 142 13.36 -2.05 -3.29
CA ASP A 142 14.59 -2.34 -2.52
C ASP A 142 14.64 -3.81 -2.05
N GLN A 143 13.50 -4.49 -1.93
CA GLN A 143 13.42 -5.93 -1.68
C GLN A 143 13.84 -6.78 -2.89
N VAL A 144 14.05 -6.16 -4.05
CA VAL A 144 14.24 -6.80 -5.35
C VAL A 144 15.64 -6.52 -5.93
N GLU A 145 16.33 -5.47 -5.46
CA GLU A 145 17.70 -5.12 -5.90
C GLU A 145 18.71 -6.27 -5.74
N ASP A 146 18.58 -7.08 -4.69
CA ASP A 146 19.49 -8.22 -4.47
C ASP A 146 19.25 -9.40 -5.43
N LEU A 147 18.13 -9.41 -6.17
CA LEU A 147 17.65 -10.61 -6.88
C LEU A 147 17.32 -10.38 -8.36
N CYS A 148 17.06 -9.15 -8.81
CA CYS A 148 16.80 -8.85 -10.23
C CYS A 148 17.28 -7.45 -10.64
N ALA A 149 17.95 -7.36 -11.79
CA ALA A 149 18.11 -6.10 -12.52
C ALA A 149 16.88 -5.94 -13.43
N PHE A 150 15.96 -5.05 -13.07
CA PHE A 150 14.85 -4.63 -13.92
C PHE A 150 14.95 -3.13 -14.19
N GLU A 151 14.69 -2.75 -15.43
CA GLU A 151 14.63 -1.35 -15.85
C GLU A 151 13.22 -0.79 -15.63
N MET A 152 13.10 0.53 -15.54
CA MET A 152 11.80 1.20 -15.51
C MET A 152 10.93 0.90 -16.74
N THR A 153 11.55 0.49 -17.84
CA THR A 153 10.93 0.06 -19.10
C THR A 153 10.25 -1.30 -18.99
N ASP A 154 10.64 -2.15 -18.04
CA ASP A 154 10.06 -3.46 -17.80
C ASP A 154 8.69 -3.38 -17.11
N PHE A 155 8.42 -2.26 -16.42
CA PHE A 155 7.12 -2.04 -15.81
C PHE A 155 6.06 -1.81 -16.88
N PRO A 156 4.92 -2.51 -16.80
CA PRO A 156 3.81 -2.28 -17.71
C PRO A 156 3.33 -0.83 -17.60
N LYS A 157 3.27 -0.13 -18.74
CA LYS A 157 2.82 1.27 -18.81
C LYS A 157 1.37 1.46 -18.33
N MET A 158 0.58 0.40 -18.46
CA MET A 158 -0.82 0.33 -18.05
C MET A 158 -1.08 -1.05 -17.47
N VAL A 159 -1.80 -1.08 -16.35
CA VAL A 159 -2.24 -2.32 -15.70
C VAL A 159 -3.75 -2.27 -15.59
N THR A 160 -4.41 -3.32 -16.07
CA THR A 160 -5.86 -3.48 -16.02
C THR A 160 -6.22 -4.54 -14.99
N ILE A 161 -6.94 -4.12 -13.94
CA ILE A 161 -7.38 -5.02 -12.87
C ILE A 161 -8.87 -5.27 -13.03
N LYS A 162 -9.26 -6.55 -13.15
CA LYS A 162 -10.65 -6.99 -13.23
C LYS A 162 -11.24 -7.11 -11.83
N ASN A 163 -11.51 -5.97 -11.20
CA ASN A 163 -12.31 -5.98 -9.97
C ASN A 163 -13.74 -6.39 -10.34
N GLU A 164 -14.17 -7.57 -9.90
CA GLU A 164 -15.60 -7.91 -9.91
C GLU A 164 -16.30 -6.99 -8.89
N ILE A 165 -16.96 -5.95 -9.40
CA ILE A 165 -17.75 -5.05 -8.57
C ILE A 165 -18.98 -5.82 -8.09
N LEU A 166 -19.20 -5.78 -6.76
CA LEU A 166 -20.38 -6.30 -6.08
C LEU A 166 -21.68 -5.66 -6.57
#